data_AF-A0A9X2MD71-F1
#
_entry.id   AF-A0A9X2MD71-F1
#
_cell.length_a   1.000
_cell.length_b   1.000
_cell.length_c   1.000
_cell.angle_alpha   90.00
_cell.angle_beta   90.00
_cell.angle_gamma   90.00
#
_symmetry.space_group_name_H-M   'P 1'
#
loop_
_entity.id
_entity.type
_entity.pdbx_description
1 polymer ?
#
loop_
_entity_poly.entity_id
_entity_poly.type
_entity_poly.pdbx_seq_one_letter_code
_entity_poly.pdbx_strand_id
1 'polypeptide(L)'
;MGTMIIATLLSAAVFSFIFYILNNRIGGIFKPIQKDLSNLNKGTRRILNFAGFILAILISVYLRIVLNLSDISGGLILGFLGAMLDTCFRNNIVENTIGNNIF
;
A
#
# COMPACT_ATOMS: atom_id res chain seq x y z
N MET A 1 -2.32 -19.52 8.76
CA MET A 1 -2.23 -18.14 9.32
C MET A 1 -0.80 -17.58 9.33
N GLY A 2 0.20 -18.23 9.94
CA GLY A 2 1.57 -17.68 9.99
C GLY A 2 2.21 -17.42 8.61
N THR A 3 2.04 -18.33 7.65
CA THR A 3 2.54 -18.19 6.27
C THR A 3 1.92 -17.03 5.51
N MET A 4 0.63 -16.74 5.74
CA MET A 4 -0.08 -15.60 5.16
C MET A 4 0.52 -14.29 5.67
N ILE A 5 0.78 -14.18 6.97
CA ILE A 5 1.37 -12.97 7.57
C ILE A 5 2.75 -12.70 6.99
N ILE A 6 3.60 -13.74 6.89
CA ILE A 6 4.93 -13.64 6.30
C ILE A 6 4.85 -13.21 4.83
N ALA A 7 3.93 -13.81 4.05
CA ALA A 7 3.72 -13.45 2.65
C ALA A 7 3.25 -11.99 2.50
N THR A 8 2.35 -11.53 3.36
CA THR A 8 1.88 -10.14 3.39
C THR A 8 3.03 -9.17 3.68
N LEU A 9 3.84 -9.44 4.71
CA LEU A 9 4.97 -8.58 5.09
C LEU A 9 6.02 -8.53 3.99
N LEU A 10 6.37 -9.69 3.41
CA LEU A 10 7.35 -9.79 2.33
C LEU A 10 6.88 -9.04 1.08
N SER A 11 5.62 -9.26 0.68
CA SER A 11 5.00 -8.58 -0.45
C SER A 11 4.95 -7.07 -0.24
N ALA A 12 4.50 -6.62 0.94
CA ALA A 12 4.45 -5.22 1.28
C ALA A 12 5.84 -4.57 1.17
N ALA A 13 6.89 -5.19 1.73
CA ALA A 13 8.25 -4.66 1.64
C ALA A 13 8.75 -4.53 0.18
N VAL A 14 8.56 -5.58 -0.63
CA VAL A 14 9.00 -5.59 -2.04
C VAL A 14 8.24 -4.54 -2.84
N PHE A 15 6.91 -4.50 -2.73
CA PHE A 15 6.10 -3.54 -3.50
C PHE A 15 6.26 -2.11 -3.01
N SER A 16 6.45 -1.86 -1.71
CA SER A 16 6.78 -0.52 -1.21
C SER A 16 8.06 0.03 -1.85
N PHE A 17 9.08 -0.82 -2.04
CA PHE A 17 10.31 -0.44 -2.74
C PHE A 17 10.08 -0.19 -4.23
N ILE A 18 9.35 -1.08 -4.91
CA ILE A 18 9.00 -0.91 -6.33
C ILE A 18 8.21 0.38 -6.54
N PHE A 19 7.18 0.63 -5.74
CA PHE A 19 6.35 1.83 -5.83
C PHE A 19 7.12 3.09 -5.48
N TYR A 20 8.08 3.04 -4.54
CA TYR A 20 8.98 4.16 -4.27
C TYR A 20 9.80 4.52 -5.52
N ILE A 21 10.40 3.54 -6.19
CA ILE A 21 11.14 3.77 -7.44
C ILE A 21 10.20 4.31 -8.51
N LEU A 22 9.01 3.72 -8.66
CA LEU A 22 8.01 4.17 -9.63
C LEU A 22 7.59 5.63 -9.39
N ASN A 23 7.42 6.01 -8.12
CA ASN A 23 6.98 7.35 -7.75
C ASN A 23 8.11 8.40 -7.87
N ASN A 24 9.36 8.03 -7.59
CA ASN A 24 10.46 9.01 -7.53
C ASN A 24 11.38 9.00 -8.76
N ARG A 25 11.52 7.87 -9.45
CA ARG A 25 12.42 7.72 -10.60
C ARG A 25 11.68 7.59 -11.93
N ILE A 26 10.48 6.98 -11.96
CA ILE A 26 9.78 6.62 -13.20
C ILE A 26 8.47 7.40 -13.33
N GLY A 27 8.59 8.73 -13.47
CA GLY A 27 7.47 9.58 -13.90
C GLY A 27 6.44 9.95 -12.83
N GLY A 28 6.53 9.43 -11.60
CA GLY A 28 5.67 9.90 -10.52
C GLY A 28 4.21 9.48 -10.65
N ILE A 29 3.98 8.20 -10.92
CA ILE A 29 2.64 7.62 -11.16
C ILE A 29 1.66 7.93 -10.02
N PHE A 30 2.14 7.98 -8.77
CA PHE A 30 1.30 8.24 -7.60
C PHE A 30 1.23 9.73 -7.22
N LYS A 31 2.06 10.60 -7.82
CA LYS A 31 2.12 12.04 -7.49
C LYS A 31 0.78 12.77 -7.69
N PRO A 32 -0.02 12.54 -8.76
CA PRO A 32 -1.31 13.19 -8.91
C PRO A 32 -2.27 12.84 -7.76
N ILE A 33 -2.38 11.55 -7.43
CA ILE A 33 -3.23 11.06 -6.34
C ILE A 33 -2.72 11.58 -4.99
N GLN A 34 -1.41 11.57 -4.76
CA GLN A 34 -0.79 12.15 -3.55
C GLN A 34 -1.11 13.64 -3.41
N LYS A 35 -1.11 14.39 -4.51
CA LYS A 35 -1.45 15.82 -4.52
C LYS A 35 -2.92 16.03 -4.13
N ASP A 36 -3.83 15.28 -4.73
CA ASP A 36 -5.26 15.37 -4.40
C ASP A 36 -5.53 14.99 -2.95
N LEU A 37 -4.88 13.93 -2.46
CA LEU A 37 -4.97 13.52 -1.05
C LEU A 37 -4.34 14.54 -0.10
N SER A 38 -3.32 15.27 -0.53
CA SER A 38 -2.69 16.34 0.27
C SER A 38 -3.57 17.59 0.38
N ASN A 39 -4.47 17.82 -0.59
CA ASN A 39 -5.43 18.91 -0.58
C ASN A 39 -6.63 18.65 0.35
N LEU A 40 -6.82 17.41 0.81
CA LEU A 40 -7.87 17.06 1.76
C LEU A 40 -7.50 17.52 3.18
N ASN A 41 -8.53 17.89 3.96
CA ASN A 41 -8.35 18.14 5.38
C ASN A 41 -7.85 16.88 6.11
N LYS A 42 -7.03 17.05 7.15
CA LYS A 42 -6.36 15.95 7.89
C LYS A 42 -7.34 14.88 8.39
N GLY A 43 -8.52 15.29 8.86
CA GLY A 43 -9.59 14.37 9.29
C GLY A 43 -10.10 13.49 8.14
N THR A 44 -10.47 14.12 7.03
CA THR A 44 -10.94 13.42 5.82
C THR A 44 -9.87 12.49 5.26
N ARG A 45 -8.60 12.94 5.20
CA ARG A 45 -7.47 12.11 4.76
C ARG A 45 -7.30 10.86 5.64
N ARG A 46 -7.43 11.00 6.97
CA ARG A 46 -7.32 9.87 7.90
C ARG A 46 -8.47 8.87 7.72
N ILE A 47 -9.69 9.36 7.56
CA ILE A 47 -10.88 8.51 7.30
C ILE A 47 -10.71 7.77 5.97
N LEU A 48 -10.27 8.47 4.93
CA LEU A 48 -10.08 7.87 3.61
C LEU A 48 -8.96 6.83 3.60
N ASN A 49 -7.86 7.08 4.33
CA ASN A 49 -6.80 6.09 4.51
C ASN A 49 -7.33 4.82 5.18
N PHE A 50 -8.09 4.98 6.28
CA PHE A 50 -8.68 3.86 7.00
C PHE A 50 -9.70 3.09 6.14
N ALA A 51 -10.56 3.81 5.42
CA ALA A 51 -11.49 3.21 4.48
C ALA A 51 -10.77 2.45 3.36
N GLY A 52 -9.66 2.97 2.85
CA GLY A 52 -8.80 2.30 1.88
C GLY A 52 -8.28 0.96 2.39
N PHE A 53 -7.76 0.90 3.62
CA PHE A 53 -7.29 -0.36 4.22
C PHE A 53 -8.42 -1.37 4.42
N ILE A 54 -9.59 -0.95 4.89
CA ILE A 54 -10.77 -1.83 4.99
C ILE A 54 -11.12 -2.39 3.60
N LEU A 55 -11.14 -1.53 2.59
CA LEU A 55 -11.48 -1.90 1.23
C LEU A 55 -10.45 -2.88 0.63
N ALA A 56 -9.16 -2.68 0.90
CA ALA A 56 -8.11 -3.62 0.50
C ALA A 56 -8.29 -5.01 1.14
N ILE A 57 -8.67 -5.07 2.42
CA ILE A 57 -8.98 -6.34 3.12
C ILE A 57 -10.19 -7.00 2.46
N LEU A 58 -11.28 -6.25 2.23
CA LEU A 58 -12.49 -6.77 1.60
C LEU A 58 -12.22 -7.32 0.19
N ILE A 59 -11.47 -6.58 -0.64
CA ILE A 59 -11.04 -7.03 -1.97
C ILE A 59 -10.22 -8.31 -1.86
N SER A 60 -9.23 -8.35 -0.95
CA SER A 60 -8.36 -9.51 -0.79
C SER A 60 -9.14 -10.76 -0.36
N VAL A 61 -10.09 -10.61 0.56
CA VAL A 61 -10.98 -11.71 1.00
C VAL A 61 -11.90 -12.15 -0.13
N TYR A 62 -12.51 -11.20 -0.84
CA TYR A 62 -13.39 -11.50 -1.96
C TYR A 62 -12.65 -12.24 -3.09
N LEU A 63 -11.49 -11.73 -3.52
CA LEU A 63 -10.65 -12.39 -4.54
C LEU A 63 -10.26 -13.79 -4.11
N ARG A 64 -9.89 -13.97 -2.84
CA ARG A 64 -9.55 -15.29 -2.31
C ARG A 64 -10.70 -16.28 -2.44
N ILE A 65 -11.92 -15.86 -2.11
CA ILE A 65 -13.12 -16.72 -2.20
C ILE A 65 -13.45 -17.03 -3.66
N VAL A 66 -13.53 -16.00 -4.51
CA VAL A 66 -13.96 -16.15 -5.92
C VAL A 66 -12.96 -16.95 -6.75
N LEU A 67 -11.67 -16.72 -6.56
CA LEU A 67 -10.60 -17.38 -7.33
C LEU A 67 -10.02 -18.60 -6.62
N ASN A 68 -10.59 -18.99 -5.47
CA ASN A 68 -10.14 -20.10 -4.63
C ASN A 68 -8.62 -20.06 -4.35
N LEU A 69 -8.11 -18.86 -4.01
CA LEU A 69 -6.68 -18.62 -3.86
C LEU A 69 -6.15 -19.24 -2.56
N SER A 70 -4.89 -19.67 -2.61
CA SER A 70 -4.16 -20.11 -1.44
C SER A 70 -3.99 -18.98 -0.40
N ASP A 71 -3.79 -19.35 0.86
CA ASP A 71 -3.46 -18.40 1.94
C ASP A 71 -2.25 -17.52 1.61
N ILE A 72 -1.26 -18.08 0.90
CA ILE A 72 -0.05 -17.37 0.50
C ILE A 72 -0.41 -16.30 -0.53
N SER A 73 -1.14 -16.67 -1.58
CA SER A 73 -1.58 -15.75 -2.64
C SER A 73 -2.45 -14.62 -2.08
N GLY A 74 -3.35 -14.92 -1.14
CA GLY A 74 -4.15 -13.92 -0.44
C GLY A 74 -3.30 -12.93 0.36
N GLY A 75 -2.27 -13.43 1.08
CA GLY A 75 -1.32 -12.58 1.78
C GLY A 75 -0.52 -11.68 0.84
N LEU A 76 -0.04 -12.21 -0.30
CA LEU A 76 0.67 -11.44 -1.31
C LEU A 76 -0.17 -10.28 -1.87
N ILE A 77 -1.44 -10.54 -2.19
CA ILE A 77 -2.39 -9.52 -2.70
C ILE A 77 -2.63 -8.44 -1.64
N LEU A 78 -2.84 -8.85 -0.38
CA LEU A 78 -3.05 -7.91 0.71
C LEU A 78 -1.82 -7.00 0.93
N GLY A 79 -0.61 -7.58 0.88
CA GLY A 79 0.64 -6.83 1.00
C GLY A 79 0.86 -5.85 -0.15
N PHE A 80 0.51 -6.26 -1.38
CA PHE A 80 0.53 -5.40 -2.57
C PHE A 80 -0.41 -4.20 -2.42
N LEU A 81 -1.67 -4.45 -2.07
CA LEU A 81 -2.69 -3.40 -1.87
C LEU A 81 -2.29 -2.45 -0.74
N GLY A 82 -1.76 -2.99 0.36
CA GLY A 82 -1.26 -2.20 1.50
C GLY A 82 -0.13 -1.26 1.09
N ALA A 83 0.89 -1.78 0.39
CA ALA A 83 2.00 -0.98 -0.10
C ALA A 83 1.57 0.11 -1.11
N MET A 84 0.54 -0.17 -1.91
CA MET A 84 -0.05 0.80 -2.84
C MET A 84 -0.74 1.94 -2.09
N LEU A 85 -1.58 1.61 -1.10
CA LEU A 85 -2.24 2.59 -0.24
C LEU A 85 -1.22 3.45 0.52
N ASP A 86 -0.21 2.84 1.13
CA ASP A 86 0.85 3.57 1.83
C ASP A 86 1.58 4.54 0.90
N THR A 87 1.83 4.13 -0.35
CA THR A 87 2.42 5.01 -1.35
C THR A 87 1.47 6.15 -1.72
N CYS A 88 0.20 5.88 -2.01
CA CYS A 88 -0.80 6.92 -2.32
C CYS A 88 -0.94 7.95 -1.18
N PHE A 89 -0.98 7.48 0.07
CA PHE A 89 -1.08 8.36 1.24
C PHE A 89 0.26 8.94 1.68
N ARG A 90 1.36 8.67 0.96
CA ARG A 90 2.70 9.15 1.28
C ARG A 90 3.16 8.76 2.69
N ASN A 91 2.66 7.62 3.15
CA ASN A 91 3.08 6.94 4.38
C ASN A 91 4.06 5.81 4.07
N ASN A 92 4.56 5.72 2.84
CA ASN A 92 5.48 4.68 2.41
C ASN A 92 6.70 4.66 3.34
N ILE A 93 6.93 3.49 3.95
CA ILE A 93 8.02 3.23 4.91
C ILE A 93 9.36 3.68 4.31
N VAL A 94 9.57 3.43 3.03
CA VAL A 94 10.81 3.80 2.32
C VAL A 94 10.96 5.33 2.20
N GLU A 95 9.88 6.07 1.92
CA GLU A 95 9.92 7.53 1.84
C GLU A 95 10.12 8.17 3.23
N ASN A 96 9.50 7.60 4.28
CA ASN A 96 9.69 8.07 5.66
C ASN A 96 11.08 7.75 6.22
N THR A 97 11.69 6.62 5.84
CA THR A 97 13.05 6.26 6.28
C THR A 97 14.12 6.98 5.46
N ILE A 98 13.96 7.12 4.13
CA ILE A 98 14.96 7.77 3.27
C ILE A 98 14.81 9.30 3.31
N GLY A 99 13.59 9.84 3.40
CA GLY A 99 13.33 11.28 3.46
C GLY A 99 13.86 11.96 4.73
N ASN A 100 13.99 11.22 5.84
CA ASN A 100 14.62 11.69 7.07
C ASN A 100 16.16 11.63 7.07
N ASN A 101 16.79 11.07 6.04
CA ASN A 101 18.25 10.98 5.94
C ASN A 101 18.85 11.96 4.90
N ILE A 102 18.06 12.90 4.37
CA ILE A 102 18.51 13.91 3.38
C ILE A 102 18.10 15.35 3.80
N PHE A 103 17.95 15.60 5.10
CA PHE A 103 17.90 16.95 5.67
C PHE A 103 18.64 17.00 7.00
#